data_AF-A0A2E7SPQ0-F1
#
_entry.id   AF-A0A2E7SPQ0-F1
#
_cell.length_a   1.000
_cell.length_b   1.000
_cell.length_c   1.000
_cell.angle_alpha   90.00
_cell.angle_beta   90.00
_cell.angle_gamma   90.00
#
_symmetry.space_group_name_H-M   'P 1'
#
loop_
_entity.id
_entity.type
_entity.pdbx_description
1 polymer ?
#
loop_
_entity_poly.entity_id
_entity_poly.type
_entity_poly.pdbx_seq_one_letter_code
_entity_poly.pdbx_strand_id
1 'polypeptide(L)'
;MLVVIAIIAILAALMLPSLIQAKSAARSLACKNNLRQYGIALSSYVGDREHYPVYNFDPVDEDGKPHQYWHDRLLPYVGVEWVGDFTCPDYKGVTLPGNDGAVALGSYGYNAFGVKLGYSDLGLGGTYS
;
A
#
# COMPACT_ATOMS: atom_id res chain seq x y z
N MET A 1 -19.72 27.51 40.89
CA MET A 1 -19.53 26.64 39.71
C MET A 1 -18.11 26.65 39.13
N LEU A 2 -17.20 27.51 39.62
CA LEU A 2 -15.82 27.60 39.12
C LEU A 2 -14.96 26.35 39.37
N VAL A 3 -15.14 25.70 40.53
CA VAL A 3 -14.33 24.53 40.92
C VAL A 3 -14.50 23.36 39.95
N VAL A 4 -15.71 23.16 39.43
CA VAL A 4 -16.00 22.05 38.51
C VAL A 4 -15.27 22.22 37.18
N ILE A 5 -15.26 23.44 36.64
CA ILE A 5 -14.57 23.75 35.38
C ILE A 5 -13.06 23.56 35.54
N ALA A 6 -12.50 23.96 36.69
CA ALA A 6 -11.08 23.77 36.99
C ALA A 6 -10.68 22.27 37.01
N ILE A 7 -11.51 21.41 37.60
CA ILE A 7 -11.24 19.97 37.64
C ILE A 7 -11.31 19.34 36.24
N ILE A 8 -12.32 19.70 35.43
CA ILE A 8 -12.44 19.21 34.04
C ILE A 8 -11.23 19.63 33.20
N ALA A 9 -10.73 20.86 33.37
CA ALA A 9 -9.56 21.36 32.65
C ALA A 9 -8.28 20.58 32.99
N ILE A 10 -8.06 20.25 34.27
CA ILE A 10 -6.90 19.44 34.71
C ILE A 10 -6.97 18.03 34.13
N LEU A 11 -8.15 17.39 34.19
CA LEU A 11 -8.34 16.05 33.64
C LEU A 11 -8.11 16.02 32.12
N ALA A 12 -8.67 17.00 31.38
CA ALA A 12 -8.48 17.10 29.94
C ALA A 12 -7.00 17.34 29.56
N ALA A 13 -6.28 18.18 30.32
CA ALA A 13 -4.87 18.46 30.08
C ALA A 13 -3.99 17.20 30.22
N LEU A 14 -4.31 16.31 31.16
CA LEU A 14 -3.59 15.03 31.34
C LEU A 14 -3.95 14.00 30.25
N MET A 15 -5.16 14.05 29.70
CA MET A 15 -5.62 13.09 28.68
C MET A 15 -5.11 13.40 27.27
N LEU A 16 -4.92 14.69 26.94
CA LEU A 16 -4.50 15.14 25.61
C LEU A 16 -3.21 14.45 25.08
N PRO A 17 -2.10 14.36 25.84
CA PRO A 17 -0.89 13.68 25.35
C PRO A 17 -1.13 12.19 25.06
N SER A 18 -1.95 11.51 25.85
CA SER A 18 -2.27 10.09 25.63
C SER A 18 -3.10 9.87 24.36
N LEU A 19 -4.05 10.78 24.08
CA LEU A 19 -4.93 10.68 22.92
C LEU A 19 -4.15 10.89 21.61
N ILE A 20 -3.15 11.78 21.61
CA ILE A 20 -2.27 12.01 20.46
C ILE A 20 -1.47 10.74 20.13
N GLN A 21 -0.89 10.09 21.15
CA GLN A 21 -0.16 8.84 20.99
C GLN A 21 -1.06 7.71 20.49
N ALA A 22 -2.25 7.55 21.08
CA ALA A 22 -3.22 6.56 20.66
C ALA A 22 -3.62 6.73 19.18
N LYS A 23 -3.83 7.98 18.74
CA LYS A 23 -4.16 8.28 17.34
C LYS A 23 -3.02 7.91 16.38
N SER A 24 -1.78 8.23 16.74
CA SER A 24 -0.60 7.84 15.94
C SER A 24 -0.44 6.32 15.87
N ALA A 25 -0.62 5.62 16.99
CA ALA A 25 -0.58 4.17 17.04
C ALA A 25 -1.67 3.53 16.17
N ALA A 26 -2.90 4.06 16.19
CA ALA A 26 -4.00 3.59 15.35
C ALA A 26 -3.70 3.77 13.85
N ARG A 27 -3.12 4.90 13.44
CA ARG A 27 -2.69 5.13 12.05
C ARG A 27 -1.59 4.14 11.64
N SER A 28 -0.58 3.93 12.49
CA SER A 28 0.48 2.95 12.25
C SER A 28 -0.08 1.52 12.12
N LEU A 29 -1.05 1.16 12.95
CA LEU A 29 -1.72 -0.14 12.88
C LEU A 29 -2.46 -0.33 11.55
N ALA A 30 -3.18 0.69 11.09
CA ALA A 30 -3.82 0.67 9.78
C ALA A 30 -2.78 0.46 8.67
N CYS A 31 -1.65 1.17 8.73
CA CYS A 31 -0.60 1.00 7.73
C CYS A 31 0.00 -0.42 7.70
N LYS A 32 0.21 -1.03 8.87
CA LYS A 32 0.70 -2.41 8.97
C LYS A 32 -0.33 -3.42 8.47
N ASN A 33 -1.61 -3.18 8.75
CA ASN A 33 -2.70 -4.02 8.27
C ASN A 33 -2.80 -3.98 6.75
N ASN A 34 -2.70 -2.80 6.14
CA ASN A 34 -2.68 -2.65 4.68
C ASN A 34 -1.49 -3.40 4.08
N LEU A 35 -0.28 -3.27 4.64
CA LEU A 35 0.90 -3.99 4.16
C LEU A 35 0.72 -5.52 4.24
N ARG A 36 0.12 -6.01 5.32
CA ARG A 36 -0.21 -7.44 5.45
C ARG A 36 -1.18 -7.89 4.36
N GLN A 37 -2.23 -7.11 4.08
CA GLN A 37 -3.20 -7.42 3.03
C GLN A 37 -2.54 -7.43 1.65
N TYR A 38 -1.64 -6.49 1.36
CA TYR A 38 -0.86 -6.50 0.12
C TYR A 38 0.03 -7.74 0.00
N GLY A 39 0.66 -8.18 1.09
CA GLY A 39 1.43 -9.42 1.09
C GLY A 39 0.59 -10.65 0.75
N ILE A 40 -0.62 -10.74 1.31
CA ILE A 40 -1.57 -11.84 1.01
C ILE A 40 -2.02 -11.79 -0.45
N ALA A 41 -2.36 -10.61 -0.94
CA ALA A 41 -2.75 -10.41 -2.34
C ALA A 41 -1.60 -10.77 -3.29
N LEU A 42 -0.38 -10.38 -2.96
CA LEU A 42 0.82 -10.70 -3.74
C LEU A 42 1.07 -12.21 -3.78
N SER A 43 0.96 -12.90 -2.65
CA SER A 43 1.08 -14.37 -2.61
C SER A 43 -0.01 -15.06 -3.41
N SER A 44 -1.24 -14.53 -3.41
CA SER A 44 -2.35 -15.08 -4.19
C SER A 44 -2.12 -14.86 -5.69
N TYR A 45 -1.69 -13.66 -6.09
CA TYR A 45 -1.31 -13.35 -7.47
C TYR A 45 -0.23 -14.28 -7.99
N VAL A 46 0.84 -14.49 -7.20
CA VAL A 46 1.92 -15.40 -7.55
C VAL A 46 1.44 -16.84 -7.66
N GLY A 47 0.50 -17.27 -6.81
CA GLY A 47 -0.11 -18.60 -6.89
C GLY A 47 -0.85 -18.83 -8.21
N ASP A 48 -1.51 -17.79 -8.73
CA ASP A 48 -2.33 -17.88 -9.94
C ASP A 48 -1.55 -17.60 -11.24
N ARG A 49 -0.53 -16.74 -11.18
CA ARG A 49 0.26 -16.28 -12.34
C ARG A 49 1.65 -16.89 -12.44
N GLU A 50 2.13 -17.58 -11.40
CA GLU A 50 3.47 -18.17 -11.30
C GLU A 50 4.64 -17.17 -11.44
N HIS A 51 4.34 -15.87 -11.46
CA HIS A 51 5.32 -14.79 -11.45
C HIS A 51 4.83 -13.64 -10.57
N TYR A 52 5.78 -12.81 -10.12
CA TYR A 52 5.47 -11.55 -9.45
C TYR A 52 4.96 -10.51 -10.46
N PRO A 53 4.10 -9.54 -10.08
CA PRO A 53 3.58 -8.52 -10.99
C PRO A 53 4.66 -7.53 -11.46
N VAL A 54 4.52 -7.01 -12.69
CA VAL A 54 5.40 -5.98 -13.25
C VAL A 54 5.19 -4.60 -12.64
N TYR A 55 6.25 -3.80 -12.60
CA TYR A 55 6.21 -2.43 -12.10
C TYR A 55 5.42 -1.48 -13.02
N ASN A 56 5.77 -1.39 -14.32
CA ASN A 56 5.03 -0.63 -15.35
C ASN A 56 5.42 -0.95 -16.82
N PHE A 57 6.40 -1.82 -17.04
CA PHE A 57 7.06 -2.00 -18.34
C PHE A 57 6.48 -3.16 -19.15
N ASP A 58 5.16 -3.33 -19.13
CA ASP A 58 4.51 -4.27 -20.03
C ASP A 58 4.22 -3.58 -21.38
N PRO A 59 4.82 -4.03 -22.50
CA PRO A 59 4.45 -3.57 -23.82
C PRO A 59 3.11 -4.22 -24.20
N VAL A 60 2.00 -3.59 -23.81
CA VAL A 60 0.63 -4.06 -24.08
C VAL A 60 0.37 -5.44 -23.46
N ASP A 61 -0.37 -5.45 -22.35
CA ASP A 61 -0.90 -6.68 -21.73
C ASP A 61 -1.56 -7.57 -22.80
N GLU A 62 -1.55 -8.91 -22.66
CA GLU A 62 -2.25 -9.85 -23.58
C GLU A 62 -3.72 -9.45 -23.81
N ASP A 63 -4.31 -8.73 -22.84
CA ASP A 63 -5.67 -8.17 -22.84
C ASP A 63 -5.83 -6.80 -23.58
N GLY A 64 -4.78 -6.26 -24.21
CA GLY A 64 -4.82 -4.99 -24.94
C GLY A 64 -4.97 -3.74 -24.06
N LYS A 65 -4.75 -3.85 -22.75
CA LYS A 65 -4.91 -2.73 -21.81
C LYS A 65 -3.61 -1.89 -21.72
N PRO A 66 -3.72 -0.55 -21.73
CA PRO A 66 -2.57 0.33 -21.52
C PRO A 66 -1.98 0.12 -20.12
N HIS A 67 -0.65 0.23 -20.03
CA HIS A 67 0.23 0.16 -18.85
C HIS A 67 -0.48 -0.10 -17.50
N GLN A 68 -0.62 -1.37 -17.14
CA GLN A 68 -1.13 -1.77 -15.82
C GLN A 68 0.01 -1.74 -14.80
N TYR A 69 -0.18 -1.06 -13.66
CA TYR A 69 0.81 -1.05 -12.58
C TYR A 69 0.71 -2.30 -11.72
N TRP A 70 1.79 -2.62 -10.98
CA TRP A 70 1.83 -3.77 -10.07
C TRP A 70 0.64 -3.80 -9.11
N HIS A 71 0.21 -2.63 -8.65
CA HIS A 71 -0.85 -2.46 -7.67
C HIS A 71 -2.24 -2.65 -8.29
N ASP A 72 -2.42 -2.26 -9.55
CA ASP A 72 -3.64 -2.53 -10.32
C ASP A 72 -3.86 -4.03 -10.53
N ARG A 73 -2.78 -4.78 -10.78
CA ARG A 73 -2.81 -6.24 -10.93
C ARG A 73 -3.20 -6.97 -9.64
N LEU A 74 -3.03 -6.34 -8.48
CA LEU A 74 -3.44 -6.88 -7.19
C LEU A 74 -4.89 -6.55 -6.83
N LEU A 75 -5.55 -5.61 -7.52
CA LEU A 75 -6.94 -5.21 -7.25
C LEU A 75 -7.94 -6.40 -7.20
N PRO A 76 -7.85 -7.42 -8.07
CA PRO A 76 -8.73 -8.59 -7.99
C PRO A 76 -8.53 -9.44 -6.72
N TYR A 77 -7.35 -9.36 -6.11
CA TYR A 77 -6.94 -10.16 -4.96
C TYR A 77 -7.15 -9.42 -3.63
N VAL A 78 -7.54 -8.15 -3.68
CA VAL A 78 -7.85 -7.33 -2.51
C VAL A 78 -9.35 -7.01 -2.48
N GLY A 79 -9.97 -7.10 -1.30
CA GLY A 79 -11.37 -6.71 -1.13
C GLY A 79 -11.57 -5.22 -1.44
N VAL A 80 -12.54 -4.93 -2.30
CA VAL A 80 -12.73 -3.72 -3.13
C VAL A 80 -12.99 -2.39 -2.40
N GLU A 81 -12.54 -2.21 -1.15
CA GLU A 81 -12.84 -0.99 -0.37
C GLU A 81 -11.61 -0.34 0.31
N TRP A 82 -10.58 -1.11 0.65
CA TRP A 82 -9.47 -0.63 1.50
C TRP A 82 -8.22 -0.16 0.74
N VAL A 83 -8.13 -0.48 -0.55
CA VAL A 83 -6.85 -0.47 -1.30
C VAL A 83 -6.76 0.63 -2.36
N GLY A 84 -7.85 1.37 -2.60
CA GLY A 84 -7.95 2.34 -3.70
C GLY A 84 -6.83 3.37 -3.80
N ASP A 85 -6.16 3.71 -2.68
CA ASP A 85 -5.11 4.73 -2.69
C ASP A 85 -3.69 4.20 -2.49
N PHE A 86 -3.49 2.89 -2.20
CA PHE A 86 -2.17 2.32 -1.83
C PHE A 86 -1.33 3.24 -0.93
N THR A 87 -2.00 3.90 0.03
CA THR A 87 -1.40 4.90 0.91
C THR A 87 -1.57 4.54 2.39
N CYS A 88 -0.56 4.89 3.17
CA CYS A 88 -0.53 4.73 4.61
C CYS A 88 -1.00 6.06 5.22
N PRO A 89 -2.03 6.06 6.09
CA PRO A 89 -2.52 7.28 6.73
C PRO A 89 -1.50 7.98 7.65
N ASP A 90 -0.37 7.33 7.98
CA ASP A 90 0.73 7.93 8.75
C ASP A 90 1.92 8.35 7.88
N TYR A 91 1.84 8.17 6.56
CA TYR A 91 2.91 8.57 5.65
C TYR A 91 3.00 10.09 5.53
N LYS A 92 4.22 10.61 5.69
CA LYS A 92 4.52 12.06 5.68
C LYS A 92 5.25 12.53 4.43
N GLY A 93 5.56 11.62 3.52
CA GLY A 93 6.23 11.94 2.26
C GLY A 93 5.25 12.42 1.18
N VAL A 94 5.79 12.70 0.00
CA VAL A 94 4.99 13.06 -1.16
C VAL A 94 4.29 11.81 -1.68
N THR A 95 2.97 11.91 -1.87
CA THR A 95 2.19 10.94 -2.63
C THR A 95 1.87 11.56 -3.99
N LEU A 96 2.22 10.85 -5.06
CA LEU A 96 1.87 11.23 -6.42
C LEU A 96 0.93 10.16 -6.97
N PRO A 97 -0.29 10.53 -7.40
CA PRO A 97 -1.11 9.60 -8.15
C PRO A 97 -0.34 9.19 -9.41
N GLY A 98 -0.38 7.90 -9.74
CA GLY A 98 0.17 7.42 -11.00
C GLY A 98 -0.55 8.06 -12.19
N ASN A 99 0.11 8.10 -13.34
CA ASN A 99 -0.47 8.53 -14.62
C ASN A 99 0.02 7.60 -15.73
N ASP A 100 -0.38 7.78 -16.99
CA ASP A 100 -0.01 6.86 -18.08
C ASP A 100 1.51 6.69 -18.30
N GLY A 101 2.35 7.59 -17.77
CA GLY A 101 3.82 7.56 -17.91
C GLY A 101 4.60 7.38 -16.61
N ALA A 102 3.94 7.29 -15.45
CA ALA A 102 4.62 7.20 -14.16
C ALA A 102 3.82 6.42 -13.11
N VAL A 103 4.51 5.53 -12.39
CA VAL A 103 3.93 4.78 -11.25
C VAL A 103 3.54 5.74 -10.14
N ALA A 104 2.44 5.42 -9.47
CA ALA A 104 2.08 6.08 -8.21
C ALA A 104 3.26 6.01 -7.22
N LEU A 105 3.70 7.18 -6.76
CA LEU A 105 4.75 7.32 -5.76
C LEU A 105 4.06 7.49 -4.42
N GLY A 106 4.44 6.71 -3.41
CA GLY A 106 3.71 6.75 -2.15
C GLY A 106 4.33 5.94 -1.03
N SER A 107 3.48 5.60 -0.06
CA SER A 107 3.91 5.00 1.19
C SER A 107 4.29 3.53 1.11
N TYR A 108 3.80 2.82 0.10
CA TYR A 108 4.14 1.43 -0.16
C TYR A 108 4.89 1.35 -1.47
N GLY A 109 6.14 0.92 -1.38
CA GLY A 109 7.00 0.69 -2.53
C GLY A 109 7.01 -0.78 -2.90
N TYR A 110 7.11 -1.03 -4.19
CA TYR A 110 7.32 -2.35 -4.75
C TYR A 110 8.62 -2.32 -5.56
N ASN A 111 9.51 -3.30 -5.33
CA ASN A 111 10.79 -3.33 -6.02
C ASN A 111 10.62 -3.81 -7.46
N ALA A 112 10.75 -2.87 -8.40
CA ALA A 112 10.69 -3.13 -9.84
C ALA A 112 11.75 -4.12 -10.35
N PHE A 113 12.91 -4.20 -9.69
CA PHE A 113 14.03 -5.05 -10.13
C PHE A 113 13.94 -6.50 -9.64
N GLY A 114 12.92 -6.84 -8.83
CA GLY A 114 12.66 -8.22 -8.39
C GLY A 114 11.95 -9.08 -9.44
N VAL A 115 11.32 -8.45 -10.42
CA VAL A 115 10.93 -9.04 -11.70
C VAL A 115 12.00 -8.61 -12.69
N LYS A 116 12.85 -9.53 -13.13
CA LYS A 116 13.95 -9.15 -14.02
C LYS A 116 13.34 -8.61 -15.33
N LEU A 117 13.85 -7.46 -15.78
CA LEU A 117 13.66 -6.92 -17.15
C LEU A 117 14.42 -7.79 -18.18
N GLY A 118 14.28 -9.13 -18.10
CA GLY A 118 15.04 -10.15 -18.84
C GLY A 118 15.07 -11.53 -18.13
N TYR A 119 15.63 -12.56 -18.76
CA TYR A 119 15.65 -13.95 -18.24
C TYR A 119 16.40 -14.13 -16.92
N SER A 120 15.75 -14.43 -15.79
CA SER A 120 16.40 -14.60 -14.48
C SER A 120 16.26 -16.02 -13.96
N ASP A 121 17.37 -16.61 -13.52
CA ASP A 121 17.40 -17.93 -12.85
C ASP A 121 17.25 -17.80 -11.32
N LEU A 122 16.98 -16.60 -10.79
CA LEU A 122 17.02 -16.28 -9.35
C LEU A 122 15.64 -16.00 -8.71
N GLY A 123 14.53 -16.41 -9.33
CA GLY A 123 13.21 -16.35 -8.70
C GLY A 123 12.05 -16.81 -9.58
N LEU A 124 11.11 -17.55 -8.95
CA LEU A 124 9.80 -18.13 -9.35
C LEU A 124 9.61 -18.74 -10.76
N GLY A 125 10.47 -18.49 -11.74
CA GLY A 125 10.51 -19.22 -13.02
C GLY A 125 9.42 -18.87 -14.03
N GLY A 126 8.40 -18.07 -13.69
CA GLY A 126 7.35 -17.68 -14.62
C GLY A 126 7.84 -16.68 -15.67
N THR A 127 7.53 -16.94 -16.94
CA THR A 127 7.73 -16.02 -18.06
C THR A 127 6.43 -15.29 -18.36
N TYR A 128 6.52 -13.98 -18.60
CA TYR A 128 5.46 -13.24 -19.29
C TYR A 128 5.41 -13.78 -20.73
N SER A 129 4.35 -14.51 -21.08
CA SER A 129 4.04 -14.84 -22.49
C SER A 129 3.37 -13.67 -23.17
#